data_AF-A0AA36HZI0-F1
#
_entry.id   AF-A0AA36HZI0-F1
#
_cell.length_a   1.000
_cell.length_b   1.000
_cell.length_c   1.000
_cell.angle_alpha   90.00
_cell.angle_beta   90.00
_cell.angle_gamma   90.00
#
_symmetry.space_group_name_H-M   'P 1'
#
loop_
_entity.id
_entity.type
_entity.pdbx_description
1 polymer ?
#
loop_
_entity_poly.entity_id
_entity_poly.type
_entity_poly.pdbx_seq_one_letter_code
_entity_poly.pdbx_strand_id
1 'polypeptide(L)'
;MLWLNTLQPISVRPIAITTLRASDTQAPERQDVAEGRRSAEVVVPLPYSRRVFASSWLVAITAGLAALHGQFLCSALCLLVLLGTVNYWRDPRSGWRRRCDFLFANSGIGYHLLLALVLWTKTPLRQKLALLSPSVRPWLPCGPAWPALNPLGFWLLWGCALVLYLRARACAQEGQFDAGTRWHVGFHCVGNLANILPTAQRERGRRIRIPGHVVPHQNSTFKKFRKQETCDRSRREPHRY
;
A
#
# COMPACT_ATOMS: atom_id res chain seq x y z
N MET A 1 17.14 7.23 -5.71
CA MET A 1 17.33 8.23 -4.63
C MET A 1 16.73 9.57 -5.06
N LEU A 2 15.40 9.68 -5.12
CA LEU A 2 14.67 10.89 -5.57
C LEU A 2 13.52 11.28 -4.62
N TRP A 3 13.52 10.74 -3.39
CA TRP A 3 12.38 10.78 -2.47
C TRP A 3 12.61 11.57 -1.16
N LEU A 4 13.79 12.19 -0.97
CA LEU A 4 14.08 12.96 0.25
C LEU A 4 13.80 14.48 0.13
N ASN A 5 13.48 14.99 -1.07
CA ASN A 5 13.24 16.44 -1.28
C ASN A 5 11.76 16.87 -1.21
N THR A 6 10.82 15.97 -0.93
CA THR A 6 9.40 16.33 -0.70
C THR A 6 9.08 16.66 0.75
N LEU A 7 10.07 16.56 1.65
CA LEU A 7 10.11 17.43 2.84
C LEU A 7 10.66 18.78 2.38
N GLN A 8 9.89 19.53 1.59
CA GLN A 8 10.23 20.93 1.42
C GLN A 8 10.26 21.53 2.83
N PRO A 9 11.35 22.23 3.23
CA PRO A 9 11.31 23.04 4.42
C PRO A 9 10.09 23.94 4.26
N ILE A 10 9.30 24.08 5.33
CA ILE A 10 8.19 25.02 5.40
C ILE A 10 8.71 26.31 4.79
N SER A 11 8.28 26.62 3.56
CA SER A 11 8.62 27.87 2.91
C SER A 11 7.87 28.90 3.72
N VAL A 12 8.55 29.46 4.71
CA VAL A 12 8.11 30.62 5.44
C VAL A 12 8.07 31.69 4.38
N ARG A 13 6.89 31.93 3.78
CA ARG A 13 6.71 33.07 2.90
C ARG A 13 7.21 34.28 3.69
N PRO A 14 8.12 35.10 3.15
CA PRO A 14 8.50 36.33 3.80
C PRO A 14 7.21 37.11 4.03
N ILE A 15 6.86 37.29 5.30
CA ILE A 15 5.80 38.20 5.70
C ILE A 15 6.24 39.54 5.15
N ALA A 16 5.52 40.07 4.16
CA ALA A 16 5.72 41.43 3.73
C ALA A 16 5.50 42.31 4.97
N ILE A 17 6.59 42.83 5.51
CA ILE A 17 6.55 43.80 6.60
C ILE A 17 5.97 45.07 5.97
N THR A 18 4.66 45.20 6.04
CA THR A 18 4.00 46.48 5.87
C THR A 18 4.54 47.36 6.98
N THR A 19 5.37 48.34 6.60
CA THR A 19 5.88 49.39 7.48
C THR A 19 4.69 50.16 8.03
N LEU A 20 4.23 49.73 9.20
CA LEU A 20 3.18 50.37 9.96
C LEU A 20 3.77 51.64 10.58
N ARG A 21 3.22 52.75 10.09
CA ARG A 21 3.34 54.12 10.58
C ARG A 21 3.32 54.14 12.12
N ALA A 22 4.35 54.74 12.71
CA ALA A 22 4.46 54.96 14.13
C ALA A 22 3.37 55.93 14.61
N SER A 23 2.45 55.45 15.44
CA SER A 23 1.72 56.26 16.41
C SER A 23 1.25 55.38 17.57
N ASP A 24 1.63 55.85 18.75
CA ASP A 24 1.00 55.66 20.05
C ASP A 24 1.30 54.39 20.87
N THR A 25 2.12 54.64 21.88
CA THR A 25 2.43 53.83 23.05
C THR A 25 1.15 53.44 23.80
N GLN A 26 0.61 52.24 23.50
CA GLN A 26 -0.34 51.56 24.38
C GLN A 26 0.38 50.48 25.20
N ALA A 27 0.04 50.45 26.50
CA ALA A 27 0.62 49.58 27.51
C ALA A 27 0.47 48.07 27.16
N PRO A 28 1.38 47.21 27.65
CA PRO A 28 1.36 45.77 27.38
C PRO A 28 0.23 45.08 28.15
N GLU A 29 -0.98 45.12 27.58
CA GLU A 29 -2.10 44.30 28.03
C GLU A 29 -1.84 42.85 27.63
N ARG A 30 -1.91 41.95 28.62
CA ARG A 30 -1.67 40.49 28.56
C ARG A 30 -2.34 39.81 27.35
N GLN A 31 -1.68 39.81 26.19
CA GLN A 31 -2.09 39.02 25.01
C GLN A 31 -1.56 37.58 25.02
N ASP A 32 -0.67 37.24 25.96
CA ASP A 32 0.10 35.99 25.94
C ASP A 32 -0.66 34.71 26.34
N VAL A 33 -1.92 34.83 26.79
CA VAL A 33 -2.72 33.64 27.20
C VAL A 33 -3.87 33.34 26.22
N ALA A 34 -4.24 34.29 25.35
CA ALA A 34 -5.31 34.09 24.37
C ALA A 34 -4.82 33.52 23.03
N GLU A 35 -3.53 33.64 22.71
CA GLU A 35 -2.93 33.06 21.49
C GLU A 35 -2.75 31.53 21.53
N GLY A 36 -2.90 30.92 22.71
CA GLY A 36 -2.86 29.46 22.90
C GLY A 36 -4.05 28.69 22.30
N ARG A 37 -5.09 29.38 21.83
CA ARG A 37 -6.19 28.82 21.02
C ARG A 37 -6.25 29.50 19.65
N ARG A 38 -5.17 29.46 18.88
CA ARG A 38 -5.28 29.57 17.41
C ARG A 38 -6.21 28.46 16.95
N SER A 39 -7.49 28.82 16.77
CA SER A 39 -8.53 27.93 16.29
C SER A 39 -7.99 27.27 15.04
N ALA A 40 -7.71 25.97 15.12
CA ALA A 40 -7.04 25.25 14.06
C ALA A 40 -7.75 25.54 12.74
N GLU A 41 -7.01 26.17 11.82
CA GLU A 41 -7.52 26.69 10.56
C GLU A 41 -8.13 25.54 9.77
N VAL A 42 -9.36 25.75 9.30
CA VAL A 42 -10.03 24.81 8.41
C VAL A 42 -9.27 24.80 7.10
N VAL A 43 -8.61 23.68 6.79
CA VAL A 43 -7.70 23.55 5.64
C VAL A 43 -8.46 23.41 4.34
N VAL A 44 -9.62 22.73 4.39
CA VAL A 44 -10.43 22.40 3.22
C VAL A 44 -11.88 22.83 3.45
N PRO A 45 -12.50 23.59 2.54
CA PRO A 45 -13.90 23.98 2.68
C PRO A 45 -14.84 22.78 2.77
N LEU A 46 -15.90 22.93 3.57
CA LEU A 46 -16.89 21.89 3.87
C LEU A 46 -17.50 21.13 2.67
N PRO A 47 -17.85 21.75 1.52
CA PRO A 47 -18.41 20.98 0.41
C PRO A 47 -17.43 19.95 -0.15
N TYR A 48 -16.14 20.26 -0.19
CA TYR A 48 -15.11 19.37 -0.71
C TYR A 48 -14.75 18.27 0.29
N SER A 49 -14.64 18.61 1.59
CA SER A 49 -14.37 17.61 2.63
C SER A 49 -15.48 16.56 2.72
N ARG A 50 -16.75 16.94 2.56
CA ARG A 50 -17.88 15.99 2.52
C ARG A 50 -17.78 14.98 1.37
N ARG A 51 -17.34 15.43 0.19
CA ARG A 51 -17.14 14.54 -0.96
C ARG A 51 -16.02 13.54 -0.71
N VAL A 52 -14.91 13.99 -0.14
CA VAL A 52 -13.79 13.11 0.22
C VAL A 52 -14.17 12.15 1.35
N PHE A 53 -14.93 12.63 2.34
CA PHE A 53 -15.48 11.80 3.41
C PHE A 53 -16.38 10.69 2.85
N ALA A 54 -17.28 11.02 1.91
CA ALA A 54 -18.15 10.03 1.28
C ALA A 54 -17.36 9.01 0.45
N SER A 55 -16.39 9.46 -0.37
CA SER A 55 -15.60 8.56 -1.21
C SER A 55 -14.63 7.69 -0.42
N SER A 56 -14.22 8.12 0.78
CA SER A 56 -13.38 7.32 1.69
C SER A 56 -13.99 5.98 2.05
N TRP A 57 -15.33 5.86 2.10
CA TRP A 57 -16.02 4.60 2.38
C TRP A 57 -15.80 3.53 1.31
N LEU A 58 -15.36 3.89 0.10
CA LEU A 58 -14.96 2.90 -0.90
C LEU A 58 -13.80 2.02 -0.42
N VAL A 59 -12.96 2.50 0.51
CA VAL A 59 -11.87 1.72 1.13
C VAL A 59 -12.41 0.60 2.02
N ALA A 60 -13.62 0.73 2.58
CA ALA A 60 -14.24 -0.33 3.37
C ALA A 60 -14.52 -1.58 2.52
N ILE A 61 -14.93 -1.38 1.26
CA ILE A 61 -15.19 -2.48 0.31
C ILE A 61 -13.91 -3.27 0.06
N THR A 62 -12.79 -2.59 -0.17
CA THR A 62 -11.51 -3.26 -0.45
C THR A 62 -10.89 -3.89 0.79
N ALA A 63 -11.07 -3.28 1.97
CA ALA A 63 -10.70 -3.92 3.23
C ALA A 63 -11.46 -5.24 3.44
N GLY A 64 -12.77 -5.25 3.19
CA GLY A 64 -13.62 -6.44 3.29
C GLY A 64 -13.21 -7.53 2.29
N LEU A 65 -13.03 -7.17 1.02
CA LEU A 65 -12.57 -8.11 -0.01
C LEU A 65 -11.18 -8.69 0.31
N ALA A 66 -10.25 -7.86 0.78
CA ALA A 66 -8.95 -8.33 1.22
C ALA A 66 -9.05 -9.35 2.38
N ALA A 67 -9.95 -9.11 3.35
CA ALA A 67 -10.20 -10.05 4.43
C ALA A 67 -10.79 -11.39 3.93
N LEU A 68 -11.78 -11.33 3.03
CA LEU A 68 -12.39 -12.52 2.43
C LEU A 68 -11.37 -13.38 1.66
N HIS A 69 -10.38 -12.76 1.03
CA HIS A 69 -9.27 -13.47 0.36
C HIS A 69 -8.11 -13.84 1.30
N GLY A 70 -8.28 -13.74 2.62
CA GLY A 70 -7.28 -14.10 3.62
C GLY A 70 -6.05 -13.20 3.63
N GLN A 71 -6.17 -11.96 3.14
CA GLN A 71 -5.11 -10.95 3.15
C GLN A 71 -5.24 -10.01 4.35
N PHE A 72 -5.17 -10.56 5.55
CA PHE A 72 -5.44 -9.82 6.78
C PHE A 72 -4.56 -8.59 6.99
N LEU A 73 -3.27 -8.64 6.63
CA LEU A 73 -2.38 -7.47 6.75
C LEU A 73 -2.80 -6.34 5.81
N CYS A 74 -3.14 -6.66 4.57
CA CYS A 74 -3.65 -5.69 3.60
C CYS A 74 -4.98 -5.08 4.08
N SER A 75 -5.90 -5.93 4.56
CA SER A 75 -7.18 -5.51 5.13
C SER A 75 -6.99 -4.58 6.34
N ALA A 76 -6.11 -4.94 7.28
CA ALA A 76 -5.80 -4.13 8.45
C ALA A 76 -5.23 -2.75 8.07
N LEU A 77 -4.30 -2.70 7.11
CA LEU A 77 -3.77 -1.43 6.60
C LEU A 77 -4.86 -0.57 5.93
N CYS A 78 -5.75 -1.19 5.13
CA CYS A 78 -6.89 -0.48 4.53
C CYS A 78 -7.85 0.07 5.61
N LEU A 79 -8.10 -0.68 6.67
CA LEU A 79 -8.92 -0.22 7.80
C LEU A 79 -8.25 0.94 8.55
N LEU A 80 -6.93 0.90 8.78
CA LEU A 80 -6.21 2.01 9.39
C LEU A 80 -6.28 3.28 8.53
N VAL A 81 -6.13 3.14 7.20
CA VAL A 81 -6.32 4.25 6.25
C VAL A 81 -7.76 4.78 6.32
N LEU A 82 -8.77 3.89 6.29
CA LEU A 82 -10.19 4.27 6.39
C LEU A 82 -10.48 5.03 7.69
N LEU A 83 -9.99 4.54 8.82
CA LEU A 83 -10.18 5.19 10.12
C LEU A 83 -9.49 6.56 10.17
N GLY A 84 -8.26 6.65 9.65
CA GLY A 84 -7.52 7.91 9.52
C GLY A 84 -8.28 8.95 8.70
N THR A 85 -8.71 8.56 7.50
CA THR A 85 -9.37 9.45 6.55
C THR A 85 -10.75 9.88 7.06
N VAL A 86 -11.58 8.97 7.56
CA VAL A 86 -12.92 9.29 8.10
C VAL A 86 -12.79 10.21 9.33
N ASN A 87 -11.84 9.93 10.22
CA ASN A 87 -11.58 10.76 11.40
C ASN A 87 -11.08 12.17 11.03
N TYR A 88 -10.24 12.29 10.01
CA TYR A 88 -9.75 13.59 9.54
C TYR A 88 -10.81 14.38 8.77
N TRP A 89 -11.46 13.79 7.77
CA TRP A 89 -12.40 14.52 6.90
C TRP A 89 -13.71 14.92 7.55
N ARG A 90 -14.03 14.35 8.72
CA ARG A 90 -15.12 14.84 9.57
C ARG A 90 -14.90 16.30 10.02
N ASP A 91 -13.65 16.70 10.26
CA ASP A 91 -13.27 18.05 10.66
C ASP A 91 -11.84 18.37 10.13
N PRO A 92 -11.71 18.86 8.88
CA PRO A 92 -10.46 18.93 8.13
C PRO A 92 -9.60 20.13 8.57
N ARG A 93 -9.24 20.16 9.85
CA ARG A 93 -8.39 21.19 10.45
C ARG A 93 -6.93 20.76 10.46
N SER A 94 -6.03 21.74 10.46
CA SER A 94 -4.61 21.46 10.67
C SER A 94 -4.40 20.86 12.07
N GLY A 95 -3.55 19.84 12.19
CA GLY A 95 -3.30 19.20 13.48
C GLY A 95 -2.84 17.75 13.38
N TRP A 96 -2.89 17.05 14.51
CA TRP A 96 -2.42 15.66 14.62
C TRP A 96 -3.27 14.69 13.79
N ARG A 97 -4.59 14.91 13.68
CA ARG A 97 -5.49 14.05 12.87
C ARG A 97 -5.04 13.98 11.41
N ARG A 98 -4.69 15.14 10.84
CA ARG A 98 -4.14 15.25 9.49
C ARG A 98 -2.79 14.51 9.34
N ARG A 99 -1.92 14.60 10.36
CA ARG A 99 -0.63 13.90 10.35
C ARG A 99 -0.82 12.38 10.39
N CYS A 100 -1.76 11.89 11.21
CA CYS A 100 -2.09 10.47 11.27
C CYS A 100 -2.68 9.96 9.95
N ASP A 101 -3.64 10.69 9.37
CA ASP A 101 -4.20 10.36 8.05
C ASP A 101 -3.10 10.26 6.98
N PHE A 102 -2.22 11.26 6.91
CA PHE A 102 -1.08 11.22 6.01
C PHE A 102 -0.13 10.07 6.28
N LEU A 103 0.16 9.76 7.54
CA LEU A 103 1.00 8.62 7.90
C LEU A 103 0.40 7.33 7.36
N PHE A 104 -0.88 7.05 7.67
CA PHE A 104 -1.54 5.83 7.22
C PHE A 104 -1.63 5.74 5.69
N ALA A 105 -2.02 6.82 5.01
CA ALA A 105 -2.10 6.86 3.56
C ALA A 105 -0.73 6.57 2.90
N ASN A 106 0.34 7.23 3.37
CA ASN A 106 1.68 7.02 2.82
C ASN A 106 2.23 5.63 3.17
N SER A 107 1.99 5.12 4.37
CA SER A 107 2.36 3.76 4.76
C SER A 107 1.64 2.71 3.90
N GLY A 108 0.35 2.91 3.61
CA GLY A 108 -0.43 2.05 2.71
C GLY A 108 0.16 2.04 1.29
N ILE A 109 0.35 3.22 0.70
CA ILE A 109 0.97 3.35 -0.64
C ILE A 109 2.37 2.70 -0.67
N GLY A 110 3.21 2.99 0.32
CA GLY A 110 4.56 2.44 0.43
C GLY A 110 4.58 0.91 0.56
N TYR A 111 3.69 0.35 1.39
CA TYR A 111 3.52 -1.10 1.52
C TYR A 111 3.19 -1.75 0.19
N HIS A 112 2.23 -1.20 -0.55
CA HIS A 112 1.81 -1.79 -1.83
C HIS A 112 2.87 -1.66 -2.92
N LEU A 113 3.60 -0.54 -2.99
CA LEU A 113 4.73 -0.39 -3.91
C LEU A 113 5.87 -1.37 -3.59
N LEU A 114 6.20 -1.56 -2.31
CA LEU A 114 7.19 -2.54 -1.89
C LEU A 114 6.73 -3.96 -2.22
N LEU A 115 5.46 -4.29 -1.97
CA LEU A 115 4.89 -5.58 -2.33
C LEU A 115 4.96 -5.80 -3.85
N ALA A 116 4.62 -4.79 -4.64
CA ALA A 116 4.71 -4.86 -6.10
C ALA A 116 6.15 -5.11 -6.57
N LEU A 117 7.14 -4.45 -5.95
CA LEU A 117 8.56 -4.68 -6.23
C LEU A 117 9.00 -6.10 -5.87
N VAL A 118 8.61 -6.61 -4.69
CA VAL A 118 8.94 -7.98 -4.27
C VAL A 118 8.30 -9.02 -5.19
N LEU A 119 7.04 -8.80 -5.59
CA LEU A 119 6.38 -9.68 -6.57
C LEU A 119 7.10 -9.64 -7.91
N TRP A 120 7.51 -8.46 -8.37
CA TRP A 120 8.29 -8.31 -9.59
C TRP A 120 9.62 -9.06 -9.53
N THR A 121 10.39 -8.94 -8.46
CA THR A 121 11.69 -9.62 -8.36
C THR A 121 11.56 -11.15 -8.33
N LYS A 122 10.51 -11.67 -7.71
CA LYS A 122 10.24 -13.12 -7.64
C LYS A 122 9.62 -13.72 -8.91
N THR A 123 9.16 -12.89 -9.84
CA THR A 123 8.48 -13.37 -11.05
C THR A 123 9.52 -13.85 -12.08
N PRO A 124 9.41 -15.09 -12.61
CA PRO A 124 10.31 -15.61 -13.64
C PRO A 124 10.30 -14.75 -14.91
N LEU A 125 11.44 -14.67 -15.60
CA LEU A 125 11.57 -13.87 -16.82
C LEU A 125 10.54 -14.23 -17.89
N ARG A 126 10.22 -15.52 -18.06
CA ARG A 126 9.18 -15.97 -19.02
C ARG A 126 7.81 -15.36 -18.73
N GLN A 127 7.43 -15.24 -17.46
CA GLN A 127 6.16 -14.60 -17.06
C GLN A 127 6.21 -13.08 -17.20
N LYS A 128 7.39 -12.47 -16.99
CA LYS A 128 7.63 -11.05 -17.27
C LYS A 128 7.64 -10.71 -18.76
N LEU A 129 7.85 -11.67 -19.65
CA LEU A 129 7.78 -11.47 -21.10
C LEU A 129 6.35 -11.71 -21.63
N ALA A 130 5.57 -12.55 -20.95
CA ALA A 130 4.15 -12.79 -21.23
C ALA A 130 3.22 -11.65 -20.72
N LEU A 131 3.67 -10.38 -20.81
CA LEU A 131 2.97 -9.21 -20.28
C LEU A 131 1.58 -8.98 -20.89
N LEU A 132 1.34 -9.56 -22.07
CA LEU A 132 0.18 -9.29 -22.90
C LEU A 132 -0.93 -10.33 -22.76
N SER A 133 -0.70 -11.44 -22.06
CA SER A 133 -1.69 -12.50 -21.90
C SER A 133 -2.26 -12.49 -20.49
N PRO A 134 -3.34 -11.72 -20.21
CA PRO A 134 -3.96 -11.75 -18.91
C PRO A 134 -4.46 -13.17 -18.62
N SER A 135 -4.08 -13.70 -17.47
CA SER A 135 -4.66 -14.96 -17.00
C SER A 135 -6.12 -14.68 -16.63
N VAL A 136 -7.05 -15.15 -17.45
CA VAL A 136 -8.49 -15.04 -17.19
C VAL A 136 -8.87 -16.00 -16.05
N ARG A 137 -9.63 -15.52 -15.04
CA ARG A 137 -9.92 -16.31 -13.84
C ARG A 137 -11.30 -16.03 -13.25
N PRO A 138 -12.12 -17.06 -12.95
CA PRO A 138 -13.42 -16.86 -12.32
C PRO A 138 -13.27 -16.18 -10.94
N TRP A 139 -14.01 -15.08 -10.72
CA TRP A 139 -13.96 -14.26 -9.50
C TRP A 139 -14.59 -14.96 -8.29
N LEU A 140 -15.59 -15.80 -8.54
CA LEU A 140 -16.30 -16.65 -7.58
C LEU A 140 -16.35 -18.08 -8.15
N PRO A 141 -16.69 -19.12 -7.36
CA PRO A 141 -16.85 -20.48 -7.87
C PRO A 141 -17.71 -20.60 -9.13
N CYS A 142 -18.64 -19.65 -9.33
CA CYS A 142 -19.52 -19.54 -10.50
C CYS A 142 -19.52 -18.11 -11.11
N GLY A 143 -18.50 -17.30 -10.88
CA GLY A 143 -18.48 -15.87 -11.27
C GLY A 143 -17.81 -15.58 -12.62
N PRO A 144 -18.03 -14.38 -13.19
CA PRO A 144 -17.37 -13.96 -14.43
C PRO A 144 -15.85 -14.01 -14.26
N ALA A 145 -15.16 -14.36 -15.33
CA ALA A 145 -13.72 -14.48 -15.29
C ALA A 145 -13.06 -13.12 -15.47
N TRP A 146 -12.35 -12.66 -14.45
CA TRP A 146 -11.61 -11.40 -14.48
C TRP A 146 -10.16 -11.63 -14.87
N PRO A 147 -9.56 -10.71 -15.64
CA PRO A 147 -8.14 -10.77 -15.94
C PRO A 147 -7.36 -10.57 -14.62
N ALA A 148 -6.62 -11.59 -14.20
CA ALA A 148 -5.69 -11.42 -13.11
C ALA A 148 -4.56 -10.50 -13.57
N LEU A 149 -4.30 -9.43 -12.81
CA LEU A 149 -3.16 -8.58 -13.10
C LEU A 149 -1.88 -9.39 -12.96
N ASN A 150 -1.05 -9.31 -14.00
CA ASN A 150 0.35 -9.66 -13.85
C ASN A 150 1.03 -8.66 -12.88
N PRO A 151 2.22 -9.01 -12.35
CA PRO A 151 2.96 -8.12 -11.44
C PRO A 151 3.23 -6.74 -12.02
N LEU A 152 3.41 -6.61 -13.35
CA LEU A 152 3.56 -5.31 -14.01
C LEU A 152 2.29 -4.49 -13.89
N GLY A 153 1.12 -5.06 -14.17
CA GLY A 153 -0.17 -4.40 -14.08
C GLY A 153 -0.47 -3.94 -12.65
N PHE A 154 -0.12 -4.75 -11.65
CA PHE A 154 -0.21 -4.33 -10.24
C PHE A 154 0.71 -3.14 -9.95
N TRP A 155 1.95 -3.17 -10.46
CA TRP A 155 2.91 -2.07 -10.31
C TRP A 155 2.42 -0.79 -11.01
N LEU A 156 1.90 -0.90 -12.22
CA LEU A 156 1.35 0.22 -13.00
C LEU A 156 0.13 0.85 -12.33
N LEU A 157 -0.79 0.04 -11.79
CA LEU A 157 -1.94 0.58 -11.07
C LEU A 157 -1.53 1.33 -9.81
N TRP A 158 -0.60 0.79 -9.00
CA TRP A 158 -0.11 1.51 -7.82
C TRP A 158 0.74 2.73 -8.17
N GLY A 159 1.50 2.68 -9.26
CA GLY A 159 2.19 3.85 -9.82
C GLY A 159 1.20 4.93 -10.25
N CYS A 160 0.12 4.55 -10.94
CA CYS A 160 -0.98 5.46 -11.31
C CYS A 160 -1.67 6.04 -10.06
N ALA A 161 -1.99 5.21 -9.07
CA ALA A 161 -2.56 5.65 -7.80
C ALA A 161 -1.65 6.68 -7.09
N LEU A 162 -0.33 6.44 -7.05
CA LEU A 162 0.63 7.40 -6.50
C LEU A 162 0.59 8.74 -7.26
N VAL A 163 0.55 8.72 -8.61
CA VAL A 163 0.44 9.95 -9.41
C VAL A 163 -0.85 10.71 -9.09
N LEU A 164 -1.98 10.01 -8.99
CA LEU A 164 -3.28 10.61 -8.63
C LEU A 164 -3.25 11.23 -7.23
N TYR A 165 -2.63 10.55 -6.26
CA TYR A 165 -2.43 11.05 -4.90
C TYR A 165 -1.57 12.33 -4.89
N LEU A 166 -0.45 12.34 -5.61
CA LEU A 166 0.43 13.51 -5.70
C LEU A 166 -0.27 14.70 -6.39
N ARG A 167 -1.02 14.45 -7.47
CA ARG A 167 -1.83 15.47 -8.15
C ARG A 167 -2.92 16.04 -7.24
N ALA A 168 -3.64 15.19 -6.50
CA ALA A 168 -4.64 15.64 -5.53
C ALA A 168 -4.02 16.59 -4.49
N ARG A 169 -2.81 16.27 -4.00
CA ARG A 169 -2.09 17.11 -3.04
C ARG A 169 -1.61 18.43 -3.63
N ALA A 170 -1.08 18.42 -4.86
CA ALA A 170 -0.65 19.64 -5.54
C ALA A 170 -1.83 20.61 -5.71
N CYS A 171 -2.98 20.13 -6.22
CA CYS A 171 -4.18 20.95 -6.34
C CYS A 171 -4.65 21.51 -4.98
N ALA A 172 -4.56 20.72 -3.90
CA ALA A 172 -4.93 21.19 -2.56
C ALA A 172 -3.98 22.28 -2.04
N GLN A 173 -2.68 22.24 -2.39
CA GLN A 173 -1.71 23.29 -2.04
C GLN A 173 -1.94 24.59 -2.82
N GLU A 174 -2.47 24.49 -4.05
CA GLU A 174 -2.83 25.63 -4.90
C GLU A 174 -4.23 26.20 -4.58
N GLY A 175 -4.96 25.65 -3.61
CA GLY A 175 -6.33 26.05 -3.29
C GLY A 175 -7.39 25.57 -4.30
N GLN A 176 -7.01 24.70 -5.26
CA GLN A 176 -7.90 24.11 -6.26
C GLN A 176 -8.66 22.89 -5.70
N PHE A 177 -9.52 23.11 -4.71
CA PHE A 177 -10.14 22.03 -3.93
C PHE A 177 -11.06 21.11 -4.76
N ASP A 178 -11.77 21.62 -5.77
CA ASP A 178 -12.63 20.79 -6.63
C ASP A 178 -11.81 19.78 -7.45
N ALA A 179 -10.77 20.26 -8.14
CA ALA A 179 -9.86 19.42 -8.90
C ALA A 179 -9.14 18.41 -7.98
N GLY A 180 -8.63 18.89 -6.83
CA GLY A 180 -7.99 18.03 -5.83
C GLY A 180 -8.91 16.90 -5.34
N THR A 181 -10.19 17.20 -5.12
CA THR A 181 -11.20 16.20 -4.73
C THR A 181 -11.41 15.16 -5.83
N ARG A 182 -11.51 15.56 -7.10
CA ARG A 182 -11.66 14.62 -8.23
C ARG A 182 -10.46 13.68 -8.34
N TRP A 183 -9.24 14.21 -8.23
CA TRP A 183 -8.02 13.40 -8.22
C TRP A 183 -8.00 12.43 -7.02
N HIS A 184 -8.45 12.86 -5.85
CA HIS A 184 -8.53 12.02 -4.66
C HIS A 184 -9.55 10.88 -4.80
N VAL A 185 -10.72 11.16 -5.37
CA VAL A 185 -11.71 10.11 -5.71
C VAL A 185 -11.12 9.14 -6.73
N GLY A 186 -10.44 9.65 -7.77
CA GLY A 186 -9.73 8.82 -8.73
C GLY A 186 -8.69 7.91 -8.07
N PHE A 187 -7.92 8.43 -7.11
CA PHE A 187 -6.98 7.64 -6.31
C PHE A 187 -7.68 6.50 -5.57
N HIS A 188 -8.83 6.75 -4.92
CA HIS A 188 -9.60 5.67 -4.29
C HIS A 188 -10.05 4.62 -5.30
N CYS A 189 -10.59 5.02 -6.45
CA CYS A 189 -11.04 4.09 -7.48
C CYS A 189 -9.88 3.20 -7.99
N VAL A 190 -8.76 3.81 -8.37
CA VAL A 190 -7.60 3.08 -8.92
C VAL A 190 -6.90 2.24 -7.86
N GLY A 191 -6.67 2.79 -6.66
CA GLY A 191 -6.06 2.06 -5.55
C GLY A 191 -6.93 0.87 -5.10
N ASN A 192 -8.24 1.04 -5.08
CA ASN A 192 -9.16 -0.04 -4.76
C ASN A 192 -9.15 -1.15 -5.82
N LEU A 193 -9.17 -0.78 -7.10
CA LEU A 193 -9.03 -1.72 -8.20
C LEU A 193 -7.72 -2.51 -8.09
N ALA A 194 -6.62 -1.83 -7.74
CA ALA A 194 -5.32 -2.44 -7.51
C ALA A 194 -5.31 -3.42 -6.34
N ASN A 195 -6.17 -3.26 -5.34
CA ASN A 195 -6.28 -4.18 -4.20
C ASN A 195 -7.10 -5.43 -4.52
N ILE A 196 -8.11 -5.33 -5.37
CA ILE A 196 -8.98 -6.45 -5.72
C ILE A 196 -8.25 -7.44 -6.63
N LEU A 197 -7.58 -6.95 -7.66
CA LEU A 197 -7.05 -7.80 -8.75
C LEU A 197 -5.92 -8.79 -8.38
N PRO A 198 -4.97 -8.49 -7.47
CA PRO A 198 -3.89 -9.42 -7.11
C PRO A 198 -4.33 -10.53 -6.16
N THR A 199 -5.42 -10.32 -5.41
CA THR A 199 -5.85 -11.26 -4.37
C THR A 199 -6.20 -12.65 -4.91
N ALA A 200 -6.56 -12.74 -6.19
CA ALA A 200 -6.87 -14.00 -6.87
C ALA A 200 -5.68 -14.98 -7.00
N GLN A 201 -4.42 -14.56 -6.86
CA GLN A 201 -3.27 -15.42 -7.18
C GLN A 201 -2.90 -16.42 -6.08
N ARG A 202 -3.09 -16.08 -4.79
CA ARG A 202 -2.51 -16.83 -3.65
C ARG A 202 -3.21 -18.18 -3.36
N GLU A 203 -4.45 -18.37 -3.81
CA GLU A 203 -5.20 -19.61 -3.55
C GLU A 203 -4.67 -20.84 -4.31
N ARG A 204 -3.92 -20.66 -5.40
CA ARG A 204 -3.40 -21.79 -6.21
C ARG A 204 -2.34 -22.61 -5.47
N GLY A 205 -1.53 -21.98 -4.61
CA GLY A 205 -0.49 -22.68 -3.86
C GLY A 205 -1.02 -23.48 -2.66
N ARG A 206 -2.24 -23.21 -2.19
CA ARG A 206 -2.82 -23.86 -1.01
C ARG A 206 -3.77 -25.01 -1.33
N ARG A 207 -4.38 -25.05 -2.53
CA ARG A 207 -5.31 -26.13 -2.95
C ARG A 207 -4.65 -27.36 -3.57
N ILE A 208 -3.35 -27.37 -3.83
CA ILE A 208 -2.63 -28.61 -4.22
C ILE A 208 -2.07 -29.30 -2.96
N ARG A 209 -2.91 -29.48 -1.95
CA ARG A 209 -2.79 -30.57 -0.99
C ARG A 209 -4.09 -31.33 -1.15
N ILE A 210 -4.11 -32.28 -2.07
CA ILE A 210 -5.21 -33.24 -2.17
C ILE A 210 -5.15 -34.07 -0.88
N PRO A 211 -6.13 -33.97 0.03
CA PRO A 211 -6.20 -34.88 1.16
C PRO A 211 -6.52 -36.27 0.58
N GLY A 212 -5.53 -37.14 0.56
CA GLY A 212 -5.64 -38.49 -0.01
C GLY A 212 -4.52 -38.87 -0.98
N HIS A 213 -3.79 -37.90 -1.54
CA HIS A 213 -2.55 -38.22 -2.23
C HIS A 213 -1.42 -38.28 -1.20
N VAL A 214 -1.31 -39.43 -0.53
CA VAL A 214 -0.04 -39.86 0.05
C VAL A 214 0.96 -39.80 -1.10
N VAL A 215 1.81 -38.77 -1.13
CA VAL A 215 2.99 -38.82 -1.98
C VAL A 215 3.74 -40.06 -1.49
N PRO A 216 3.84 -41.14 -2.27
CA PRO A 216 4.61 -42.29 -1.85
C PRO A 216 5.99 -41.76 -1.51
N HIS A 217 6.37 -41.94 -0.25
CA HIS A 217 7.69 -41.59 0.25
C HIS A 217 8.68 -42.22 -0.73
N GLN A 218 9.34 -41.42 -1.59
CA GLN A 218 10.43 -41.88 -2.44
C GLN A 218 11.62 -42.17 -1.52
N ASN A 219 11.52 -43.26 -0.77
CA ASN A 219 12.57 -43.85 0.05
C ASN A 219 13.11 -45.11 -0.65
N SER A 220 13.32 -45.07 -1.98
CA SER A 220 13.83 -46.24 -2.70
C SER A 220 15.11 -46.03 -3.52
N THR A 221 15.61 -44.82 -3.73
CA THR A 221 16.86 -44.63 -4.50
C THR A 221 18.12 -44.38 -3.65
N PHE A 222 18.00 -44.24 -2.33
CA PHE A 222 19.17 -44.09 -1.43
C PHE A 222 19.48 -45.35 -0.60
N LYS A 223 19.08 -46.54 -1.07
CA LYS A 223 19.55 -47.83 -0.51
C LYS A 223 20.48 -48.62 -1.44
N LYS A 224 20.80 -48.11 -2.64
CA LYS A 224 21.71 -48.80 -3.57
C LYS A 224 23.20 -48.43 -3.44
N PHE A 225 23.56 -47.39 -2.69
CA PHE A 225 24.97 -47.02 -2.46
C PHE A 225 25.58 -47.52 -1.14
N ARG A 226 24.79 -48.13 -0.24
CA ARG A 226 25.29 -48.64 1.05
C ARG A 226 25.44 -50.17 1.13
N LYS A 227 25.51 -50.85 -0.02
CA LYS A 227 25.77 -52.29 -0.09
C LYS A 227 27.07 -52.65 -0.83
N GLN A 228 27.84 -51.65 -1.25
CA GLN A 228 29.10 -51.86 -1.98
C GLN A 228 30.35 -51.57 -1.15
N GLU A 229 30.24 -50.97 0.04
CA GLU A 229 31.38 -50.76 0.95
C GLU A 229 31.65 -51.93 1.91
N THR A 230 30.78 -52.93 1.98
CA THR A 230 30.97 -54.12 2.84
C THR A 230 31.56 -55.34 2.13
N CYS A 231 31.83 -55.27 0.82
CA CYS A 231 32.36 -56.40 0.04
C CYS A 231 33.86 -56.28 -0.30
N ASP A 232 34.57 -55.26 0.20
CA ASP A 232 35.98 -55.03 -0.13
C ASP A 232 36.93 -55.10 1.08
N ARG A 233 36.43 -55.56 2.24
CA ARG A 233 37.20 -55.65 3.48
C ARG A 233 37.68 -57.06 3.83
N SER A 234 37.42 -58.08 3.01
CA SER A 234 37.84 -59.47 3.26
C SER A 234 39.09 -59.90 2.49
N ARG A 235 39.82 -59.00 1.83
CA ARG A 235 40.97 -59.34 0.97
C ARG A 235 42.32 -58.79 1.46
N ARG A 236 42.53 -58.79 2.78
CA ARG A 236 43.86 -58.58 3.37
C ARG A 236 44.11 -59.65 4.43
N GLU A 237 44.51 -60.83 3.98
CA GLU A 237 45.32 -61.71 4.82
C GLU A 237 46.80 -61.30 4.70
N PRO A 238 47.53 -61.22 5.82
CA PRO A 238 48.97 -61.05 5.82
C PRO A 238 49.66 -62.41 5.70
N HIS A 239 50.39 -62.64 4.60
CA HIS A 239 51.43 -63.66 4.61
C HIS A 239 52.51 -63.25 5.60
N ARG A 240 52.57 -63.98 6.72
CA ARG A 240 53.73 -64.07 7.59
C ARG A 240 54.58 -65.26 7.14
N TYR A 241 55.89 -65.03 7.18
CA TYR A 241 57.04 -65.93 7.01
C TYR A 241 57.39 -66.33 5.57
#